data_AF-A0A7Z6XDR9-F1
#
_entry.id   AF-A0A7Z6XDR9-F1
#
_cell.length_a   1.000
_cell.length_b   1.000
_cell.length_c   1.000
_cell.angle_alpha   90.00
_cell.angle_beta   90.00
_cell.angle_gamma   90.00
#
_symmetry.space_group_name_H-M   'P 1'
#
loop_
_entity.id
_entity.type
_entity.pdbx_description
1 polymer ?
#
loop_
_entity_poly.entity_id
_entity_poly.type
_entity_poly.pdbx_seq_one_letter_code
_entity_poly.pdbx_strand_id
1 'polypeptide(L)'
;MDSTFPVAVELDGTTHTVSITVGPIEHRTEPDGFGGTRTGLDVRMELLAPGAEKPVTVFLSRLKGEPEWVIDAKFGPNGMPHFCHGFGSRVTIAKTVIPEVADLLDDVVRDRAIVAHIGRGIPLDLSH
;
A
#
# COMPACT_ATOMS: atom_id res chain seq x y z
N MET A 1 10.65 10.61 -3.57
CA MET A 1 11.18 11.01 -2.25
C MET A 1 10.22 10.47 -1.21
N ASP A 2 10.76 9.94 -0.12
CA ASP A 2 9.95 9.37 0.95
C ASP A 2 9.24 10.49 1.72
N SER A 3 8.05 10.22 2.24
CA SER A 3 7.25 11.19 2.99
C SER A 3 6.64 10.53 4.23
N THR A 4 6.82 11.13 5.40
CA THR A 4 6.36 10.58 6.67
C THR A 4 5.12 11.31 7.16
N PHE A 5 4.11 10.55 7.56
CA PHE A 5 2.80 11.04 7.96
C PHE A 5 2.40 10.42 9.31
N PRO A 6 1.91 11.22 10.27
CA PRO A 6 1.22 10.68 11.42
C PRO A 6 -0.19 10.23 11.00
N VAL A 7 -0.56 8.99 11.32
CA VAL A 7 -1.90 8.46 11.07
C VAL A 7 -2.53 8.04 12.38
N ALA A 8 -3.73 8.56 12.66
CA ALA A 8 -4.53 8.10 13.78
C ALA A 8 -5.20 6.77 13.41
N VAL A 9 -5.04 5.77 14.26
CA VAL A 9 -5.61 4.43 14.09
C VAL A 9 -6.31 4.03 15.37
N GLU A 10 -7.54 3.55 15.26
CA GLU A 10 -8.25 2.97 16.40
C GLU A 10 -7.85 1.51 16.57
N LEU A 11 -7.30 1.17 17.74
CA LEU A 11 -7.00 -0.19 18.16
C LEU A 11 -7.64 -0.42 19.53
N ASP A 12 -8.47 -1.45 19.65
CA ASP A 12 -9.14 -1.82 20.91
C ASP A 12 -9.91 -0.66 21.58
N GLY A 13 -10.53 0.20 20.77
CA GLY A 13 -11.28 1.38 21.25
C GLY A 13 -10.41 2.54 21.73
N THR A 14 -9.09 2.47 21.54
CA THR A 14 -8.14 3.54 21.85
C THR A 14 -7.52 4.06 20.56
N THR A 15 -7.44 5.39 20.42
CA THR A 15 -6.76 6.02 19.28
C THR A 15 -5.25 6.03 19.53
N HIS A 16 -4.50 5.45 18.60
CA HIS A 16 -3.05 5.47 18.57
C HIS A 16 -2.55 6.24 17.36
N THR A 17 -1.49 7.01 17.51
CA THR A 17 -0.81 7.66 16.36
C THR A 17 0.35 6.78 15.90
N VAL A 18 0.24 6.22 14.71
CA VAL A 18 1.32 5.48 14.05
C VAL A 18 2.07 6.42 13.10
N SER A 19 3.38 6.25 12.96
CA SER A 19 4.14 6.98 11.93
C SER A 19 4.26 6.12 10.69
N ILE A 20 3.82 6.65 9.55
CA ILE A 20 3.84 5.96 8.26
C ILE A 20 4.77 6.70 7.32
N THR A 21 5.81 6.04 6.83
CA THR A 21 6.67 6.56 5.77
C THR A 21 6.27 5.92 4.45
N VAL A 22 5.79 6.73 3.52
CA VAL A 22 5.41 6.32 2.17
C VAL A 22 6.56 6.61 1.23
N GLY A 23 7.04 5.59 0.54
CA GLY A 23 8.09 5.70 -0.47
C GLY A 23 7.61 6.34 -1.79
N PRO A 24 8.44 6.24 -2.85
CA PRO A 24 7.98 6.49 -4.20
C PRO A 24 6.79 5.58 -4.53
N ILE A 25 5.79 6.15 -5.21
CA ILE A 25 4.70 5.38 -5.80
C ILE A 25 5.04 5.26 -7.29
N GLU A 26 5.12 4.03 -7.77
CA GLU A 26 5.59 3.71 -9.11
C GLU A 26 4.46 3.14 -9.95
N HIS A 27 4.41 3.54 -11.23
CA HIS A 27 3.63 2.83 -12.22
C HIS A 27 4.36 1.54 -12.57
N ARG A 28 3.71 0.41 -12.36
CA ARG A 28 4.31 -0.89 -12.61
C ARG A 28 3.43 -1.71 -13.53
N THR A 29 4.07 -2.27 -14.55
CA THR A 29 3.45 -3.22 -15.49
C THR A 29 4.28 -4.49 -15.47
N GLU A 30 3.64 -5.62 -15.21
CA GLU A 30 4.28 -6.94 -15.25
C GLU A 30 3.41 -7.94 -16.04
N PRO A 31 4.02 -8.98 -16.63
CA PRO A 31 3.26 -10.13 -17.11
C PRO A 31 2.44 -10.75 -15.98
N ASP A 32 1.23 -11.20 -16.29
CA ASP A 32 0.50 -12.10 -15.41
C ASP A 32 0.89 -13.56 -15.69
N GLY A 33 0.52 -14.47 -14.78
CA GLY A 33 0.81 -15.90 -14.90
C GLY A 33 0.01 -16.63 -15.98
N PHE A 34 -0.88 -15.95 -16.70
CA PHE A 34 -1.84 -16.51 -17.66
C PHE A 34 -1.70 -15.89 -19.07
N GLY A 35 -0.62 -15.15 -19.33
CA GLY A 35 -0.31 -14.57 -20.65
C GLY A 35 -0.87 -13.17 -20.90
N GLY A 36 -1.48 -12.54 -19.90
CA GLY A 36 -1.84 -11.12 -19.91
C GLY A 36 -0.81 -10.24 -19.20
N THR A 37 -1.23 -9.03 -18.85
CA THR A 37 -0.41 -8.08 -18.09
C THR A 37 -1.22 -7.49 -16.94
N ARG A 38 -0.55 -7.30 -15.81
CA ARG A 38 -1.06 -6.55 -14.66
C ARG A 38 -0.39 -5.19 -14.65
N THR A 39 -1.20 -4.15 -14.61
CA THR A 39 -0.76 -2.76 -14.56
C THR A 39 -1.35 -2.11 -13.32
N GLY A 40 -0.57 -1.34 -12.57
CA GLY A 40 -1.04 -0.70 -11.36
C GLY A 40 -0.03 0.23 -10.71
N LEU A 41 -0.34 0.61 -9.49
CA LEU A 41 0.57 1.34 -8.61
C LEU A 41 1.29 0.36 -7.69
N ASP A 42 2.58 0.59 -7.46
CA ASP A 42 3.43 -0.14 -6.52
C ASP A 42 4.01 0.85 -5.50
N VAL A 43 4.01 0.49 -4.22
CA VAL A 43 4.51 1.36 -3.16
C VAL A 43 5.14 0.56 -2.04
N ARG A 44 6.32 1.02 -1.61
CA ARG A 44 6.92 0.62 -0.33
C ARG A 44 6.45 1.58 0.76
N MET A 45 6.03 1.01 1.88
CA MET A 45 5.62 1.72 3.07
C MET A 45 6.38 1.19 4.29
N GLU A 46 6.74 2.06 5.21
CA GLU A 46 7.22 1.69 6.54
C GLU A 46 6.24 2.16 7.59
N LEU A 47 5.96 1.30 8.58
CA LEU A 47 5.05 1.59 9.69
C LEU A 47 5.80 1.45 11.01
N LEU A 48 5.81 2.53 11.78
CA LEU A 48 6.36 2.58 13.13
C LEU A 48 5.21 2.76 14.13
N ALA A 49 4.94 1.71 14.90
CA ALA A 49 3.95 1.72 15.97
C ALA A 49 4.43 2.55 17.18
N PRO A 50 3.52 3.08 18.01
CA PRO A 50 3.90 3.79 19.23
C PRO A 50 4.77 2.92 20.13
N GLY A 51 5.92 3.44 20.55
CA GLY A 51 6.87 2.73 21.42
C GLY A 51 7.70 1.65 20.73
N ALA A 52 7.55 1.44 19.42
CA ALA A 52 8.45 0.56 18.67
C ALA A 52 9.78 1.28 18.35
N GLU A 53 10.90 0.55 18.42
CA GLU A 53 12.23 1.09 18.09
C GLU A 53 12.49 1.10 16.57
N LYS A 54 11.87 0.19 15.83
CA LYS A 54 12.12 -0.03 14.40
C LYS A 54 10.80 -0.28 13.66
N PRO A 55 10.67 0.22 12.41
CA PRO A 55 9.45 0.05 11.64
C PRO A 55 9.34 -1.37 11.05
N VAL A 56 8.12 -1.76 10.70
CA VAL A 56 7.88 -2.87 9.76
C VAL A 56 7.83 -2.32 8.34
N THR A 57 8.25 -3.12 7.37
CA THR A 57 8.17 -2.75 5.95
C THR A 57 7.03 -3.50 5.28
N VAL A 58 6.25 -2.79 4.48
CA VAL A 58 5.09 -3.31 3.76
C VAL A 58 5.21 -2.88 2.29
N PHE A 59 5.00 -3.82 1.38
CA PHE A 59 4.89 -3.54 -0.05
C PHE A 59 3.43 -3.72 -0.44
N LEU A 60 2.90 -2.72 -1.13
CA LEU A 60 1.50 -2.69 -1.53
C LEU A 60 1.37 -2.39 -3.01
N SER A 61 0.34 -2.96 -3.60
CA SER A 61 -0.10 -2.59 -4.93
C SER A 61 -1.59 -2.35 -4.99
N ARG A 62 -1.99 -1.53 -5.95
CA ARG A 62 -3.37 -1.42 -6.40
C ARG A 62 -3.35 -1.53 -7.92
N LEU A 63 -3.96 -2.59 -8.44
CA LEU A 63 -4.01 -2.83 -9.88
C LEU A 63 -5.14 -2.02 -10.53
N LYS A 64 -5.02 -1.76 -11.82
CA LYS A 64 -6.07 -1.10 -12.61
C LYS A 64 -7.38 -1.87 -12.45
N GLY A 65 -8.45 -1.16 -12.08
CA GLY A 65 -9.75 -1.74 -11.79
C GLY A 65 -9.94 -2.23 -10.35
N GLU A 66 -8.90 -2.26 -9.51
CA GLU A 66 -9.03 -2.65 -8.11
C GLU A 66 -9.50 -1.48 -7.22
N PRO A 67 -10.46 -1.72 -6.29
CA PRO A 67 -10.99 -0.71 -5.40
C PRO A 67 -10.18 -0.51 -4.11
N GLU A 68 -9.18 -1.36 -3.85
CA GLU A 68 -8.45 -1.40 -2.58
C GLU A 68 -6.95 -1.60 -2.79
N TRP A 69 -6.15 -1.07 -1.86
CA TRP A 69 -4.73 -1.39 -1.76
C TRP A 69 -4.53 -2.77 -1.14
N VAL A 70 -3.76 -3.62 -1.82
CA VAL A 70 -3.46 -4.98 -1.40
C VAL A 70 -2.00 -5.05 -0.95
N ILE A 71 -1.76 -5.72 0.17
CA ILE A 71 -0.43 -5.99 0.70
C ILE A 71 0.17 -7.19 -0.03
N ASP A 72 1.20 -6.94 -0.82
CA ASP A 72 1.93 -7.96 -1.56
C ASP A 72 3.01 -8.64 -0.70
N ALA A 73 3.64 -7.88 0.20
CA ALA A 73 4.64 -8.40 1.12
C ALA A 73 4.69 -7.63 2.44
N LYS A 74 5.10 -8.32 3.51
CA LYS A 74 5.35 -7.72 4.83
C LYS A 74 6.63 -8.29 5.43
N PHE A 75 7.49 -7.41 5.91
CA PHE A 75 8.74 -7.73 6.59
C PHE A 75 8.74 -7.16 8.00
N GLY A 76 9.20 -7.96 8.96
CA GLY A 76 9.39 -7.52 10.34
C GLY A 76 10.56 -6.52 10.48
N PRO A 77 10.75 -5.93 11.66
CA PRO A 77 11.75 -4.88 11.88
C PRO A 77 13.22 -5.34 11.74
N ASN A 78 13.44 -6.65 11.66
CA ASN A 78 14.72 -7.29 11.39
C ASN A 78 14.90 -7.70 9.91
N GLY A 79 13.96 -7.33 9.04
CA GLY A 79 13.96 -7.73 7.64
C GLY A 79 13.48 -9.16 7.37
N MET A 80 12.98 -9.88 8.39
CA MET A 80 12.45 -11.23 8.18
C MET A 80 11.06 -11.17 7.52
N PRO A 81 10.82 -11.93 6.44
CA PRO A 81 9.53 -11.94 5.77
C PRO A 81 8.48 -12.61 6.66
N HIS A 82 7.34 -11.95 6.85
CA HIS A 82 6.13 -12.58 7.34
C HIS A 82 5.41 -13.30 6.19
N PHE A 83 5.39 -12.67 5.01
CA PHE A 83 4.95 -13.24 3.73
C PHE A 83 5.44 -12.35 2.58
N CYS A 84 5.58 -12.92 1.38
CA CYS A 84 6.03 -12.21 0.18
C CYS A 84 5.49 -12.90 -1.07
N HIS A 85 4.57 -12.26 -1.80
CA HIS A 85 3.93 -12.83 -2.99
C HIS A 85 4.31 -12.12 -4.30
N GLY A 86 5.10 -11.05 -4.24
CA GLY A 86 5.44 -10.20 -5.39
C GLY A 86 4.29 -9.29 -5.82
N PHE A 87 4.62 -8.27 -6.62
CA PHE A 87 3.69 -7.24 -7.10
C PHE A 87 2.41 -7.84 -7.68
N GLY A 88 1.23 -7.37 -7.25
CA GLY A 88 -0.03 -7.71 -7.90
C GLY A 88 -0.39 -9.20 -7.86
N SER A 89 0.19 -9.98 -6.95
CA SER A 89 -0.13 -11.40 -6.80
C SER A 89 -1.43 -11.55 -6.01
N ARG A 90 -2.41 -12.26 -6.59
CA ARG A 90 -3.74 -12.48 -6.00
C ARG A 90 -4.05 -13.96 -5.74
N VAL A 91 -3.01 -14.79 -5.66
CA VAL A 91 -3.13 -16.26 -5.56
C VAL A 91 -3.48 -16.74 -4.14
N THR A 92 -3.39 -15.88 -3.14
CA THR A 92 -3.80 -16.14 -1.74
C THR A 92 -4.87 -15.15 -1.29
N ILE A 93 -5.45 -15.36 -0.11
CA ILE A 93 -6.35 -14.37 0.54
C ILE A 93 -5.69 -12.99 0.51
N ALA A 94 -6.33 -12.04 -0.16
CA ALA A 94 -5.88 -10.67 -0.26
C ALA A 94 -5.91 -10.03 1.14
N LYS A 95 -4.78 -9.49 1.57
CA LYS A 95 -4.70 -8.69 2.79
C LYS A 95 -4.69 -7.23 2.39
N THR A 96 -5.62 -6.46 2.93
CA THR A 96 -5.71 -5.02 2.68
C THR A 96 -5.19 -4.24 3.88
N VAL A 97 -4.94 -2.95 3.68
CA VAL A 97 -4.69 -2.02 4.78
C VAL A 97 -6.00 -1.53 5.39
N ILE A 98 -5.90 -1.01 6.61
CA ILE A 98 -7.03 -0.33 7.25
C ILE A 98 -7.41 0.95 6.49
N PRO A 99 -8.67 1.43 6.62
CA PRO A 99 -9.18 2.54 5.81
C PRO A 99 -8.38 3.84 5.93
N GLU A 100 -7.87 4.17 7.12
CA GLU A 100 -7.10 5.40 7.36
C GLU A 100 -5.78 5.41 6.59
N VAL A 101 -5.16 4.23 6.44
CA VAL A 101 -3.93 4.06 5.66
C VAL A 101 -4.24 4.06 4.17
N ALA A 102 -5.35 3.46 3.75
CA ALA A 102 -5.80 3.51 2.37
C ALA A 102 -6.08 4.95 1.92
N ASP A 103 -6.76 5.73 2.75
CA ASP A 103 -7.06 7.15 2.47
C ASP A 103 -5.76 7.96 2.35
N LEU A 104 -4.79 7.76 3.25
CA LEU A 104 -3.47 8.39 3.14
C LEU A 104 -2.79 8.08 1.81
N LEU A 105 -2.77 6.81 1.40
CA LEU A 105 -2.15 6.40 0.14
C LEU A 105 -2.87 7.03 -1.06
N ASP A 106 -4.20 7.06 -1.03
CA ASP A 106 -5.01 7.68 -2.07
C ASP A 106 -4.73 9.19 -2.18
N ASP A 107 -4.57 9.89 -1.05
CA ASP A 107 -4.21 11.32 -1.02
C ASP A 107 -2.81 11.56 -1.58
N VAL A 108 -1.81 10.74 -1.18
CA VAL A 108 -0.45 10.83 -1.74
C VAL A 108 -0.44 10.60 -3.25
N VAL A 109 -1.27 9.70 -3.77
CA VAL A 109 -1.40 9.46 -5.21
C VAL A 109 -2.03 10.66 -5.92
N ARG A 110 -3.10 11.23 -5.35
CA ARG A 110 -3.80 12.40 -5.91
C ARG A 110 -2.87 13.62 -5.96
N ASP A 111 -2.15 13.89 -4.88
CA ASP A 111 -1.23 15.03 -4.76
C ASP A 111 -0.10 14.96 -5.79
N ARG A 112 0.30 13.75 -6.16
CA ARG A 112 1.32 13.50 -7.18
C ARG A 112 0.76 13.48 -8.61
N ALA A 113 -0.55 13.66 -8.80
CA ALA A 113 -1.25 13.65 -10.08
C ALA A 113 -0.96 12.40 -10.94
N ILE A 114 -0.84 11.24 -10.28
CA ILE A 114 -0.42 9.96 -10.88
C ILE A 114 -1.59 9.22 -11.57
N VAL A 115 -2.83 9.58 -11.24
CA VAL A 115 -4.04 8.82 -11.61
C VAL A 115 -5.17 9.72 -12.09
N ALA A 116 -6.07 9.17 -12.89
CA ALA A 116 -7.32 9.83 -13.27
C ALA A 116 -8.37 9.71 -12.16
N HIS A 117 -8.51 8.53 -11.56
CA HIS A 117 -9.46 8.28 -10.47
C HIS A 117 -8.86 7.33 -9.43
N ILE A 118 -8.94 7.73 -8.16
CA ILE A 118 -8.62 6.89 -7.00
C ILE A 118 -9.42 7.33 -5.78
N GLY A 119 -9.80 6.37 -4.94
CA GLY A 119 -10.51 6.62 -3.68
C GLY A 119 -11.05 5.34 -3.07
N ARG A 120 -11.58 5.45 -1.85
CA ARG A 120 -12.17 4.33 -1.12
C ARG A 120 -13.30 3.69 -1.92
N GLY A 121 -13.14 2.40 -2.25
CA GLY A 121 -14.13 1.65 -3.03
C GLY A 121 -14.22 2.02 -4.51
N ILE A 122 -13.38 2.96 -4.99
CA ILE A 122 -13.38 3.43 -6.37
C ILE A 122 -12.36 2.60 -7.16
N PRO A 123 -12.71 1.90 -8.25
CA PRO A 123 -11.73 1.21 -9.07
C PRO A 123 -10.60 2.14 -9.53
N LEU A 124 -9.35 1.71 -9.39
CA LEU A 124 -8.20 2.48 -9.85
C LEU A 124 -8.25 2.71 -11.36
N ASP A 125 -8.14 3.96 -11.76
CA ASP A 125 -7.98 4.37 -13.15
C ASP A 125 -6.70 5.21 -13.30
N LEU A 126 -5.73 4.67 -14.04
CA LEU A 126 -4.45 5.31 -14.28
C LEU A 126 -4.63 6.43 -15.33
N SER A 127 -3.99 7.57 -15.12
CA SER A 127 -3.97 8.61 -16.16
C SER A 127 -3.23 8.11 -17.40
N HIS A 128 -3.72 8.49 -18.58
CA HIS A 128 -3.17 8.12 -19.89
C HIS A 128 -1.69 8.49 -20.06
#